data_AF-A0A661NCI5-F1
#
_entry.id   AF-A0A661NCI5-F1
#
_cell.length_a   1.000
_cell.length_b   1.000
_cell.length_c   1.000
_cell.angle_alpha   90.00
_cell.angle_beta   90.00
_cell.angle_gamma   90.00
#
_symmetry.space_group_name_H-M   'P 1'
#
loop_
_entity.id
_entity.type
_entity.pdbx_description
1 polymer ?
#
loop_
_entity_poly.entity_id
_entity_poly.type
_entity_poly.pdbx_seq_one_letter_code
_entity_poly.pdbx_strand_id
1 'polypeptide(L)'
;MLADVPPRLLYDGPVIRLLVATMLFFLAACSTPRTEVIIALDTDFDVPAEVDSFVVTVTAPDARTQVARATLGPGESPLPRATGVLHTTGPLGPFTAVAEALLGGTVVATRRARFTFVAEQTRVLEMHFLRSCQGVSCGAEESCDASGCRSVDIDPMEMPPYGGTIPGIGRGDGGVDSGMDGGPDVGVDAGPDVGVDAGECPAVCNAGCAGGQCQVLDPTTDVRCPSGMPCRIRCEGDGACPERLHCPEDGQPCTVTCVGPNSCARATDCEGASTCDVTCTGADSCAGSNNCKDAASCNITCDGPAACAGKAQCRASDCTVLCSGEGSCVGANECGLGGRCAVTCSGDRSCAAGTTCPDACACSVTCGGAMSCGTGAMCPAGCDDGAGCTSAMSCDTCP
;
A
#
# COMPACT_ATOMS: atom_id res chain seq x y z
N MET A 1 34.97 50.61 58.06
CA MET A 1 34.38 51.38 56.96
C MET A 1 33.63 50.40 56.09
N LEU A 2 32.36 50.16 56.43
CA LEU A 2 31.46 49.22 55.77
C LEU A 2 30.44 50.05 54.99
N ALA A 3 30.32 49.73 53.71
CA ALA A 3 29.50 50.42 52.74
C ALA A 3 28.03 49.99 52.83
N ASP A 4 27.18 50.99 52.62
CA ASP A 4 25.77 50.94 52.27
C ASP A 4 25.50 50.06 51.04
N VAL A 5 24.46 49.21 51.12
CA VAL A 5 23.82 48.60 49.96
C VAL A 5 22.30 48.77 50.11
N PRO A 6 21.62 49.56 49.25
CA PRO A 6 20.17 49.67 49.25
C PRO A 6 19.49 48.54 48.43
N PRO A 7 18.18 48.33 48.62
CA PRO A 7 17.45 47.17 48.09
C PRO A 7 16.89 47.37 46.66
N ARG A 8 16.87 46.24 45.95
CA ARG A 8 16.00 45.80 44.85
C ARG A 8 15.04 46.83 44.22
N LEU A 9 15.37 47.22 42.98
CA LEU A 9 14.42 47.76 42.00
C LEU A 9 13.59 46.62 41.41
N LEU A 10 12.28 46.67 41.67
CA LEU A 10 11.23 46.00 40.90
C LEU A 10 11.26 46.52 39.47
N TYR A 11 11.50 45.63 38.51
CA TYR A 11 11.52 45.93 37.08
C TYR A 11 10.14 45.58 36.48
N ASP A 12 9.15 46.45 36.67
CA ASP A 12 7.88 46.42 35.95
C ASP A 12 8.07 47.14 34.60
N GLY A 13 8.27 46.36 33.53
CA GLY A 13 8.41 46.87 32.17
C GLY A 13 7.39 46.21 31.21
N PRO A 14 6.60 46.97 30.44
CA PRO A 14 5.63 46.44 29.47
C PRO A 14 6.26 45.77 28.23
N VAL A 15 7.59 45.61 28.20
CA VAL A 15 8.35 45.13 27.02
C VAL A 15 8.34 43.60 26.90
N ILE A 16 8.12 42.86 27.99
CA ILE A 16 8.15 41.38 27.97
C ILE A 16 6.89 40.77 27.34
N ARG A 17 5.75 41.50 27.32
CA ARG A 17 4.53 41.01 26.64
C ARG A 17 4.60 41.08 25.10
N LEU A 18 5.48 41.91 24.54
CA LEU A 18 5.63 42.01 23.08
C LEU A 18 6.54 40.90 22.51
N LEU A 19 7.44 40.31 23.30
CA LEU A 19 8.34 39.25 22.84
C LEU A 19 7.69 37.86 22.81
N VAL A 20 6.66 37.61 23.60
CA VAL A 20 5.92 36.33 23.58
C VAL A 20 4.91 36.28 22.42
N ALA A 21 4.39 37.43 21.96
CA ALA A 21 3.46 37.49 20.83
C ALA A 21 4.12 37.24 19.46
N THR A 22 5.42 37.54 19.32
CA THR A 22 6.16 37.33 18.05
C THR A 22 6.66 35.90 17.89
N MET A 23 6.83 35.14 18.99
CA MET A 23 7.30 33.74 18.94
C MET A 23 6.18 32.74 18.65
N LEU A 24 4.89 33.13 18.77
CA LEU A 24 3.74 32.30 18.41
C LEU A 24 3.37 32.33 16.91
N PHE A 25 3.93 33.23 16.11
CA PHE A 25 3.60 33.36 14.68
C PHE A 25 4.45 32.50 13.74
N PHE A 26 5.48 31.80 14.25
CA PHE A 26 6.39 30.99 13.44
C PHE A 26 6.04 29.49 13.37
N LEU A 27 4.97 29.03 14.02
CA LEU A 27 4.59 27.60 14.05
C LEU A 27 3.51 27.22 13.02
N ALA A 28 3.00 28.17 12.24
CA ALA A 28 2.13 27.90 11.09
C ALA A 28 2.93 27.94 9.78
N ALA A 29 4.05 27.19 9.72
CA ALA A 29 4.66 26.86 8.45
C ALA A 29 3.77 25.81 7.75
N CYS A 30 2.59 26.25 7.30
CA CYS A 30 1.70 25.43 6.48
C CYS A 30 2.45 25.12 5.20
N SER A 31 2.89 23.87 5.03
CA SER A 31 3.32 23.38 3.73
C SER A 31 2.12 23.52 2.80
N THR A 32 2.15 24.49 1.89
CA THR A 32 1.07 24.63 0.90
C THR A 32 1.05 23.34 0.08
N PRO A 33 -0.09 22.63 0.04
CA PRO A 33 -0.19 21.40 -0.73
C PRO A 33 0.18 21.71 -2.18
N ARG A 34 1.04 20.87 -2.76
CA ARG A 34 1.60 21.08 -4.11
C ARG A 34 0.85 20.19 -5.08
N THR A 35 0.52 20.73 -6.24
CA THR A 35 0.00 19.98 -7.38
C THR A 35 1.19 19.44 -8.18
N GLU A 36 1.57 18.19 -7.93
CA GLU A 36 2.82 17.61 -8.43
C GLU A 36 2.62 16.15 -8.86
N VAL A 37 3.32 15.74 -9.92
CA VAL A 37 3.44 14.34 -10.32
C VAL A 37 4.91 13.96 -10.29
N ILE A 38 5.23 12.95 -9.50
CA ILE A 38 6.56 12.35 -9.44
C ILE A 38 6.57 11.23 -10.47
N ILE A 39 7.38 11.38 -11.53
CA ILE A 39 7.59 10.31 -12.51
C ILE A 39 8.69 9.40 -11.98
N ALA A 40 8.32 8.18 -11.59
CA ALA A 40 9.21 7.16 -11.08
C ALA A 40 9.57 6.16 -12.18
N LEU A 41 10.85 6.03 -12.46
CA LEU A 41 11.41 5.14 -13.47
C LEU A 41 12.12 3.99 -12.76
N ASP A 42 11.74 2.79 -13.12
CA ASP A 42 12.41 1.57 -12.67
C ASP A 42 12.58 0.62 -13.85
N THR A 43 13.43 -0.38 -13.70
CA THR A 43 13.68 -1.34 -14.75
C THR A 43 14.09 -2.69 -14.18
N ASP A 44 13.87 -3.78 -14.90
CA ASP A 44 14.46 -5.12 -14.65
C ASP A 44 15.67 -5.43 -15.55
N PHE A 45 16.10 -4.48 -16.40
CA PHE A 45 17.32 -4.58 -17.19
C PHE A 45 18.55 -4.56 -16.26
N ASP A 46 19.63 -5.22 -16.69
CA ASP A 46 20.91 -5.19 -16.00
C ASP A 46 21.54 -3.80 -16.17
N VAL A 47 21.86 -3.13 -15.07
CA VAL A 47 22.42 -1.77 -15.09
C VAL A 47 23.88 -1.82 -14.68
N PRO A 48 24.83 -1.23 -15.43
CA PRO A 48 24.63 -0.44 -16.66
C PRO A 48 24.72 -1.27 -17.96
N ALA A 49 24.73 -2.60 -17.89
CA ALA A 49 25.09 -3.46 -19.02
C ALA A 49 24.06 -3.45 -20.18
N GLU A 50 22.77 -3.31 -19.86
CA GLU A 50 21.65 -3.29 -20.81
C GLU A 50 20.96 -1.93 -20.88
N VAL A 51 21.02 -1.14 -19.80
CA VAL A 51 20.54 0.26 -19.74
C VAL A 51 21.53 1.08 -18.91
N ASP A 52 22.01 2.19 -19.48
CA ASP A 52 22.94 3.11 -18.82
C ASP A 52 22.34 4.50 -18.55
N SER A 53 21.15 4.79 -19.05
CA SER A 53 20.52 6.09 -18.87
C SER A 53 19.01 6.08 -19.11
N PHE A 54 18.35 7.06 -18.53
CA PHE A 54 16.96 7.41 -18.80
C PHE A 54 16.83 8.82 -19.34
N VAL A 55 15.90 9.01 -20.26
CA VAL A 55 15.43 10.32 -20.72
C VAL A 55 13.92 10.37 -20.56
N VAL A 56 13.40 11.41 -19.90
CA VAL A 56 11.96 11.65 -19.77
C VAL A 56 11.63 12.97 -20.43
N THR A 57 10.70 12.95 -21.37
CA THR A 57 10.12 14.12 -22.01
C THR A 57 8.66 14.26 -21.58
N VAL A 58 8.31 15.39 -20.98
CA VAL A 58 6.93 15.71 -20.59
C VAL A 58 6.41 16.85 -21.45
N THR A 59 5.30 16.61 -22.13
CA THR A 59 4.61 17.59 -22.99
C THR A 59 3.32 18.04 -22.32
N ALA A 60 3.18 19.35 -22.12
CA ALA A 60 1.98 19.97 -21.54
C ALA A 60 0.84 20.10 -22.58
N PRO A 61 -0.41 20.37 -22.15
CA PRO A 61 -1.55 20.58 -23.06
C PRO A 61 -1.36 21.71 -24.09
N ASP A 62 -0.49 22.68 -23.78
CA ASP A 62 -0.12 23.79 -24.67
C ASP A 62 1.11 23.48 -25.54
N ALA A 63 1.48 22.20 -25.64
CA ALA A 63 2.62 21.67 -26.41
C ALA A 63 4.01 22.10 -25.92
N ARG A 64 4.14 22.76 -24.74
CA ARG A 64 5.47 22.98 -24.13
C ARG A 64 6.06 21.67 -23.64
N THR A 65 7.36 21.48 -23.90
CA THR A 65 8.08 20.26 -23.51
C THR A 65 9.13 20.55 -22.44
N GLN A 66 9.27 19.66 -21.46
CA GLN A 66 10.38 19.62 -20.51
C GLN A 66 11.10 18.28 -20.62
N VAL A 67 12.42 18.28 -20.45
CA VAL A 67 13.24 17.07 -20.58
C VAL A 67 14.11 16.89 -19.34
N ALA A 68 14.04 15.71 -18.74
CA ALA A 68 14.93 15.27 -17.66
C ALA A 68 15.81 14.10 -18.13
N ARG A 69 17.03 14.00 -17.61
CA ARG A 69 17.98 12.93 -17.93
C ARG A 69 18.62 12.40 -16.66
N ALA A 70 18.88 11.10 -16.65
CA ALA A 70 19.58 10.42 -15.56
C ALA A 70 20.56 9.39 -16.13
N THR A 71 21.80 9.39 -15.64
CA THR A 71 22.78 8.31 -15.90
C THR A 71 22.61 7.24 -14.84
N LEU A 72 22.83 5.98 -15.20
CA LEU A 72 22.77 4.81 -14.33
C LEU A 72 24.14 4.13 -14.25
N GLY A 73 24.43 3.49 -13.13
CA GLY A 73 25.66 2.73 -12.93
C GLY A 73 26.37 3.04 -11.61
N PRO A 74 27.62 2.59 -11.45
CA PRO A 74 28.38 2.80 -10.22
C PRO A 74 28.57 4.29 -9.89
N GLY A 75 28.27 4.68 -8.65
CA GLY A 75 28.38 6.06 -8.17
C GLY A 75 27.17 6.95 -8.47
N GLU A 76 26.20 6.46 -9.23
CA GLU A 76 24.94 7.15 -9.48
C GLU A 76 23.88 6.78 -8.43
N SER A 77 22.83 7.60 -8.29
CA SER A 77 21.69 7.25 -7.43
C SER A 77 21.06 5.93 -7.86
N PRO A 78 20.71 5.04 -6.91
CA PRO A 78 20.11 3.75 -7.24
C PRO A 78 18.73 3.91 -7.88
N LEU A 79 18.25 2.82 -8.48
CA LEU A 79 16.86 2.70 -8.89
C LEU A 79 15.95 2.55 -7.65
N PRO A 80 14.69 3.01 -7.71
CA PRO A 80 14.07 3.74 -8.81
C PRO A 80 14.60 5.19 -8.93
N ARG A 81 14.66 5.71 -10.17
CA ARG A 81 15.00 7.13 -10.44
C ARG A 81 13.72 7.93 -10.57
N ALA A 82 13.70 9.14 -10.01
CA ALA A 82 12.52 9.99 -10.11
C ALA A 82 12.81 11.43 -10.49
N THR A 83 11.81 12.06 -11.10
CA THR A 83 11.78 13.49 -11.37
C THR A 83 10.39 14.04 -11.08
N GLY A 84 10.33 15.21 -10.44
CA GLY A 84 9.07 15.90 -10.13
C GLY A 84 8.64 16.79 -11.28
N VAL A 85 7.37 16.70 -11.66
CA VAL A 85 6.71 17.63 -12.58
C VAL A 85 5.77 18.50 -11.76
N LEU A 86 6.16 19.74 -11.51
CA LEU A 86 5.38 20.68 -10.73
C LEU A 86 4.40 21.45 -11.62
N HIS A 87 3.10 21.41 -11.30
CA HIS A 87 2.10 22.27 -11.92
C HIS A 87 2.05 23.61 -11.20
N THR A 88 2.19 24.70 -11.95
CA THR A 88 2.13 26.07 -11.41
C THR A 88 0.97 26.87 -11.96
N THR A 89 0.60 26.66 -13.23
CA THR A 89 -0.44 27.41 -13.95
C THR A 89 -0.99 26.59 -15.12
N GLY A 90 -2.17 26.97 -15.62
CA GLY A 90 -2.79 26.37 -16.81
C GLY A 90 -3.72 25.18 -16.51
N PRO A 91 -4.20 24.48 -17.56
CA PRO A 91 -5.03 23.29 -17.38
C PRO A 91 -4.26 22.16 -16.68
N LEU A 92 -4.98 21.30 -15.95
CA LEU A 92 -4.38 20.17 -15.20
C LEU A 92 -4.07 18.96 -16.09
N GLY A 93 -4.49 18.93 -17.35
CA GLY A 93 -4.19 17.83 -18.26
C GLY A 93 -4.91 17.93 -19.61
N PRO A 94 -4.68 16.95 -20.50
CA PRO A 94 -3.75 15.84 -20.32
C PRO A 94 -2.29 16.24 -20.59
N PHE A 95 -1.38 15.81 -19.72
CA PHE A 95 0.07 15.86 -19.95
C PHE A 95 0.51 14.54 -20.57
N THR A 96 1.48 14.56 -21.47
CA THR A 96 2.07 13.35 -22.07
C THR A 96 3.50 13.17 -21.59
N ALA A 97 3.79 12.08 -20.89
CA ALA A 97 5.14 11.65 -20.54
C ALA A 97 5.62 10.55 -21.51
N VAL A 98 6.81 10.74 -22.07
CA VAL A 98 7.54 9.73 -22.84
C VAL A 98 8.86 9.49 -22.12
N ALA A 99 9.04 8.27 -21.63
CA ALA A 99 10.27 7.84 -20.98
C ALA A 99 11.00 6.85 -21.90
N GLU A 100 12.30 7.04 -22.06
CA GLU A 100 13.18 6.19 -22.86
C GLU A 100 14.30 5.65 -21.98
N ALA A 101 14.51 4.33 -22.04
CA ALA A 101 15.69 3.66 -21.52
C ALA A 101 16.71 3.52 -22.64
N LEU A 102 17.97 3.90 -22.37
CA LEU A 102 19.02 3.93 -23.37
C LEU A 102 20.24 3.10 -22.95
N LEU A 103 20.97 2.62 -23.95
CA LEU A 103 22.31 2.02 -23.84
C LEU A 103 23.22 2.66 -24.88
N GLY A 104 24.28 3.35 -24.44
CA GLY A 104 25.19 4.08 -25.32
C GLY A 104 24.47 5.12 -26.19
N GLY A 105 23.38 5.70 -25.69
CA GLY A 105 22.53 6.64 -26.41
C GLY A 105 21.54 6.01 -27.41
N THR A 106 21.48 4.68 -27.52
CA THR A 106 20.47 3.98 -28.32
C THR A 106 19.27 3.62 -27.45
N VAL A 107 18.06 3.95 -27.89
CA VAL A 107 16.82 3.59 -27.18
C VAL A 107 16.61 2.08 -27.22
N VAL A 108 16.58 1.44 -26.05
CA VAL A 108 16.33 0.00 -25.92
C VAL A 108 14.88 -0.30 -25.56
N ALA A 109 14.20 0.63 -24.89
CA ALA A 109 12.78 0.53 -24.56
C ALA A 109 12.16 1.93 -24.42
N THR A 110 10.88 2.05 -24.75
CA THR A 110 10.10 3.29 -24.65
C THR A 110 8.81 3.03 -23.90
N ARG A 111 8.45 3.94 -23.01
CA ARG A 111 7.18 3.94 -22.26
C ARG A 111 6.48 5.28 -22.47
N ARG A 112 5.16 5.24 -22.65
CA ARG A 112 4.31 6.42 -22.80
C ARG A 112 3.19 6.39 -21.77
N ALA A 113 2.84 7.56 -21.27
CA ALA A 113 1.70 7.76 -20.39
C ALA A 113 1.09 9.14 -20.63
N ARG A 114 -0.23 9.23 -20.53
CA ARG A 114 -1.00 10.48 -20.47
C ARG A 114 -1.68 10.55 -19.13
N PHE A 115 -1.49 11.65 -18.42
CA PHE A 115 -1.99 11.82 -17.07
C PHE A 115 -2.56 13.22 -16.86
N THR A 116 -3.38 13.36 -15.82
CA THR A 116 -3.95 14.63 -15.37
C THR A 116 -3.54 14.85 -13.92
N PHE A 117 -3.11 16.07 -13.59
CA PHE A 117 -2.81 16.45 -12.21
C PHE A 117 -4.08 16.42 -11.35
N VAL A 118 -3.93 16.01 -10.10
CA VAL A 118 -4.95 16.20 -9.07
C VAL A 118 -4.58 17.44 -8.26
N ALA A 119 -5.49 18.41 -8.22
CA ALA A 119 -5.25 19.67 -7.52
C ALA A 119 -4.86 19.42 -6.06
N GLU A 120 -3.83 20.13 -5.59
CA GLU A 120 -3.35 20.10 -4.20
C GLU A 120 -2.86 18.71 -3.75
N GLN A 121 -2.42 17.87 -4.69
CA GLN A 121 -1.89 16.54 -4.38
C GLN A 121 -0.59 16.25 -5.12
N THR A 122 0.29 15.53 -4.43
CA THR A 122 1.47 14.91 -5.03
C THR A 122 1.15 13.45 -5.33
N ARG A 123 1.17 13.07 -6.61
CA ARG A 123 0.90 11.70 -7.07
C ARG A 123 2.14 11.09 -7.72
N VAL A 124 2.21 9.75 -7.76
CA VAL A 124 3.32 9.03 -8.39
C VAL A 124 2.84 8.39 -9.69
N LEU A 125 3.55 8.67 -10.79
CA LEU A 125 3.40 8.00 -12.07
C LEU A 125 4.55 7.01 -12.24
N GLU A 126 4.25 5.72 -12.06
CA GLU A 126 5.23 4.64 -12.21
C GLU A 126 5.38 4.23 -13.68
N MET A 127 6.63 4.21 -14.15
CA MET A 127 6.98 3.81 -15.52
C MET A 127 8.10 2.76 -15.47
N HIS A 128 7.70 1.49 -15.42
CA HIS A 128 8.65 0.37 -15.39
C HIS A 128 9.09 -0.05 -16.80
N PHE A 129 10.40 -0.17 -17.01
CA PHE A 129 10.99 -0.73 -18.23
C PHE A 129 11.30 -2.20 -18.02
N LEU A 130 10.48 -3.07 -18.60
CA LEU A 130 10.58 -4.51 -18.47
C LEU A 130 11.31 -5.12 -19.68
N ARG A 131 12.15 -6.13 -19.44
CA ARG A 131 12.84 -6.89 -20.50
C ARG A 131 11.83 -7.59 -21.41
N SER A 132 10.68 -7.99 -20.87
CA SER A 132 9.54 -8.52 -21.64
C SER A 132 8.95 -7.53 -22.66
N CYS A 133 9.17 -6.23 -22.47
CA CYS A 133 8.72 -5.17 -23.37
C CYS A 133 9.77 -4.76 -24.41
N GLN A 134 10.98 -5.35 -24.38
CA GLN A 134 12.02 -5.04 -25.34
C GLN A 134 11.60 -5.45 -26.76
N GLY A 135 11.57 -4.49 -27.68
CA GLY A 135 11.15 -4.72 -29.07
C GLY A 135 9.63 -4.91 -29.27
N VAL A 136 8.82 -4.78 -28.22
CA VAL A 136 7.36 -4.84 -28.34
C VAL A 136 6.84 -3.54 -28.94
N SER A 137 5.99 -3.65 -29.97
CA SER A 137 5.34 -2.52 -30.62
C SER A 137 3.86 -2.51 -30.27
N CYS A 138 3.46 -1.56 -29.42
CA CYS A 138 2.05 -1.31 -29.09
C CYS A 138 1.42 -0.29 -30.05
N GLY A 139 0.09 -0.19 -30.04
CA GLY A 139 -0.63 0.83 -30.79
C GLY A 139 -0.22 2.27 -30.42
N ALA A 140 -0.66 3.24 -31.21
CA ALA A 140 -0.33 4.66 -30.98
C ALA A 140 -0.79 5.16 -29.60
N GLU A 141 -1.92 4.62 -29.12
CA GLU A 141 -2.55 4.96 -27.84
C GLU A 141 -2.24 3.92 -26.76
N GLU A 142 -1.19 3.11 -26.96
CA GLU A 142 -0.80 2.05 -26.03
C GLU A 142 0.70 2.11 -25.69
N SER A 143 1.05 1.51 -24.56
CA SER A 143 2.40 1.39 -24.03
C SER A 143 2.55 0.01 -23.37
N CYS A 144 3.69 -0.65 -23.59
CA CYS A 144 3.94 -1.98 -23.03
C CYS A 144 4.26 -1.88 -21.53
N ASP A 145 3.63 -2.70 -20.68
CA ASP A 145 3.94 -2.87 -19.27
C ASP A 145 3.88 -4.34 -18.82
N ALA A 146 3.80 -4.58 -17.50
CA ALA A 146 3.74 -5.93 -16.93
C ALA A 146 2.55 -6.76 -17.42
N SER A 147 1.47 -6.12 -17.88
CA SER A 147 0.26 -6.75 -18.43
C SER A 147 0.28 -6.86 -19.96
N GLY A 148 1.36 -6.39 -20.62
CA GLY A 148 1.46 -6.29 -22.07
C GLY A 148 1.15 -4.87 -22.57
N CYS A 149 0.62 -4.75 -23.80
CA CYS A 149 0.20 -3.45 -24.32
C CYS A 149 -1.07 -2.99 -23.62
N ARG A 150 -1.03 -1.83 -22.99
CA ARG A 150 -2.21 -1.19 -22.39
C ARG A 150 -2.32 0.28 -22.79
N SER A 151 -3.49 0.87 -22.54
CA SER A 151 -3.76 2.29 -22.78
C SER A 151 -2.67 3.21 -22.19
N VAL A 152 -2.30 4.25 -22.92
CA VAL A 152 -1.45 5.33 -22.39
C VAL A 152 -2.19 6.22 -21.41
N ASP A 153 -3.53 6.27 -21.45
CA ASP A 153 -4.31 7.08 -20.51
C ASP A 153 -4.32 6.45 -19.11
N ILE A 154 -3.80 7.19 -18.14
CA ILE A 154 -3.70 6.77 -16.74
C ILE A 154 -4.77 7.51 -15.94
N ASP A 155 -5.69 6.75 -15.31
CA ASP A 155 -6.66 7.34 -14.41
C ASP A 155 -5.94 7.96 -13.19
N PRO A 156 -6.32 9.16 -12.71
CA PRO A 156 -5.71 9.75 -11.52
C PRO A 156 -5.73 8.86 -10.27
N MET A 157 -6.68 7.93 -10.17
CA MET A 157 -6.78 6.96 -9.08
C MET A 157 -5.79 5.79 -9.23
N GLU A 158 -5.29 5.51 -10.43
CA GLU A 158 -4.17 4.58 -10.66
C GLU A 158 -2.83 5.16 -10.19
N MET A 159 -2.73 6.48 -10.01
CA MET A 159 -1.53 7.13 -9.49
C MET A 159 -1.61 7.25 -7.96
N PRO A 160 -0.86 6.45 -7.19
CA PRO A 160 -0.93 6.49 -5.73
C PRO A 160 -0.44 7.86 -5.19
N PRO A 161 -0.94 8.28 -4.02
CA PRO A 161 -0.42 9.46 -3.34
C PRO A 161 1.06 9.23 -2.96
N TYR A 162 1.87 10.28 -3.05
CA TYR A 162 3.27 10.17 -2.64
C TYR A 162 3.40 10.10 -1.12
N GLY A 163 3.85 8.95 -0.62
CA GLY A 163 4.04 8.68 0.81
C GLY A 163 5.42 9.06 1.37
N GLY A 164 6.27 9.76 0.59
CA GLY A 164 7.65 10.07 0.98
C GLY A 164 8.69 9.06 0.51
N THR A 165 8.25 7.92 -0.03
CA THR A 165 9.09 6.91 -0.67
C THR A 165 8.53 6.57 -2.06
N ILE A 166 9.41 6.16 -2.97
CA ILE A 166 9.03 5.74 -4.33
C ILE A 166 8.98 4.21 -4.32
N PRO A 167 7.84 3.58 -4.68
CA PRO A 167 7.77 2.13 -4.85
C PRO A 167 8.78 1.68 -5.90
N GLY A 168 9.62 0.71 -5.55
CA GLY A 168 10.47 0.01 -6.52
C GLY A 168 9.74 -1.21 -7.07
N ILE A 169 10.09 -1.66 -8.27
CA ILE A 169 9.83 -3.06 -8.64
C ILE A 169 10.59 -3.90 -7.62
N GLY A 170 9.92 -4.83 -6.95
CA GLY A 170 10.47 -5.63 -5.86
C GLY A 170 11.61 -6.55 -6.29
N ARG A 171 12.71 -6.00 -6.80
CA ARG A 171 14.03 -6.62 -6.86
C ARG A 171 14.32 -6.93 -5.41
N GLY A 172 14.08 -8.19 -5.03
CA GLY A 172 14.53 -8.71 -3.75
C GLY A 172 16.00 -8.36 -3.66
N ASP A 173 16.30 -7.36 -2.85
CA ASP A 173 17.61 -7.04 -2.35
C ASP A 173 17.99 -8.21 -1.45
N GLY A 174 18.27 -9.36 -2.08
CA GLY A 174 19.04 -10.42 -1.46
C GLY A 174 20.31 -9.75 -1.02
N GLY A 175 20.35 -9.38 0.27
CA GLY A 175 21.45 -8.67 0.88
C GLY A 175 22.70 -9.46 0.57
N VAL A 176 23.49 -8.94 -0.37
CA VAL A 176 24.81 -9.47 -0.65
C VAL A 176 25.63 -9.04 0.55
N ASP A 177 25.73 -9.97 1.49
CA ASP A 177 26.72 -10.03 2.55
C ASP A 177 28.08 -9.74 1.93
N SER A 178 28.47 -8.47 2.02
CA SER A 178 29.76 -7.99 1.58
C SER A 178 30.79 -8.53 2.56
N GLY A 179 31.19 -9.79 2.35
CA GLY A 179 32.36 -10.41 2.95
C GLY A 179 33.61 -9.67 2.45
N MET A 180 33.89 -8.52 3.05
CA MET A 180 35.16 -7.82 2.90
C MET A 180 36.13 -8.38 3.94
N ASP A 181 36.93 -9.36 3.52
CA ASP A 181 38.10 -9.81 4.26
C ASP A 181 39.10 -8.66 4.41
N GLY A 182 39.53 -8.44 5.65
CA GLY A 182 40.36 -7.31 6.08
C GLY A 182 41.76 -7.29 5.46
N GLY A 183 42.16 -6.08 5.02
CA GLY A 183 43.53 -5.67 4.81
C GLY A 183 43.83 -4.41 5.64
N PRO A 184 45.06 -4.22 6.16
CA PRO A 184 45.34 -3.21 7.18
C PRO A 184 45.53 -1.80 6.62
N ASP A 185 44.77 -0.87 7.21
CA ASP A 185 45.02 0.54 7.53
C ASP A 185 45.80 1.44 6.57
N VAL A 186 45.07 2.38 5.94
CA VAL A 186 45.53 3.77 5.78
C VAL A 186 44.39 4.72 6.14
N GLY A 187 44.61 5.52 7.18
CA GLY A 187 43.61 6.40 7.79
C GLY A 187 43.07 7.46 6.84
N VAL A 188 41.73 7.54 6.79
CA VAL A 188 41.01 8.73 6.35
C VAL A 188 39.94 8.98 7.39
N ASP A 189 40.11 10.05 8.17
CA ASP A 189 39.13 10.56 9.13
C ASP A 189 37.92 11.12 8.37
N ALA A 190 37.00 10.25 7.97
CA ALA A 190 35.63 10.65 7.67
C ALA A 190 34.89 10.79 9.02
N GLY A 191 34.34 11.98 9.26
CA GLY A 191 33.58 12.27 10.48
C GLY A 191 32.39 11.31 10.66
N PRO A 192 31.84 11.20 11.88
CA PRO A 192 30.76 10.28 12.16
C PRO A 192 29.50 10.72 11.41
N ASP A 193 29.26 10.11 10.25
CA ASP A 193 27.94 9.99 9.68
C ASP A 193 27.15 9.12 10.67
N VAL A 194 26.47 9.79 11.60
CA VAL A 194 25.33 9.22 12.33
C VAL A 194 24.21 9.00 11.32
N GLY A 195 24.43 8.05 10.41
CA GLY A 195 23.35 7.34 9.76
C GLY A 195 22.51 6.82 10.90
N VAL A 196 21.30 7.36 11.03
CA VAL A 196 20.29 6.81 11.92
C VAL A 196 20.14 5.36 11.46
N ASP A 197 20.69 4.42 12.24
CA ASP A 197 20.54 3.00 11.98
C ASP A 197 19.05 2.77 11.73
N ALA A 198 18.70 2.42 10.49
CA ALA A 198 17.38 1.92 10.18
C ALA A 198 17.16 0.77 11.16
N GLY A 199 16.28 0.97 12.14
CA GLY A 199 16.20 0.12 13.32
C GLY A 199 16.20 -1.34 12.93
N GLU A 200 17.03 -2.13 13.62
CA GLU A 200 17.15 -3.56 13.34
C GLU A 200 15.76 -4.19 13.19
N CYS A 201 15.59 -4.88 12.08
CA CYS A 201 14.33 -5.53 11.76
C CYS A 201 14.01 -6.58 12.84
N PRO A 202 12.79 -6.60 13.41
CA PRO A 202 12.41 -7.60 14.39
C PRO A 202 12.59 -9.01 13.85
N ALA A 203 13.09 -9.94 14.69
CA ALA A 203 13.40 -11.32 14.27
C ALA A 203 12.19 -12.12 13.73
N VAL A 204 10.96 -11.67 14.00
CA VAL A 204 9.74 -12.26 13.43
C VAL A 204 9.62 -12.01 11.91
N CYS A 205 10.26 -10.96 11.40
CA CYS A 205 10.30 -10.61 9.99
C CYS A 205 11.39 -11.44 9.28
N ASN A 206 11.15 -12.74 9.13
CA ASN A 206 12.14 -13.68 8.58
C ASN A 206 12.54 -13.38 7.12
N ALA A 207 11.77 -12.57 6.40
CA ALA A 207 12.09 -12.07 5.06
C ALA A 207 12.59 -10.62 5.07
N GLY A 208 12.92 -10.07 6.24
CA GLY A 208 13.48 -8.73 6.42
C GLY A 208 12.43 -7.63 6.55
N CYS A 209 12.90 -6.38 6.54
CA CYS A 209 12.07 -5.19 6.63
C CYS A 209 12.29 -4.34 5.37
N ALA A 210 11.28 -4.26 4.52
CA ALA A 210 11.33 -3.48 3.29
C ALA A 210 10.40 -2.26 3.42
N GLY A 211 10.94 -1.05 3.22
CA GLY A 211 10.15 0.18 3.30
C GLY A 211 9.52 0.44 4.67
N GLY A 212 10.12 -0.06 5.76
CA GLY A 212 9.56 0.02 7.11
C GLY A 212 8.44 -0.99 7.40
N GLN A 213 8.15 -1.92 6.48
CA GLN A 213 7.19 -3.00 6.67
C GLN A 213 7.91 -4.33 6.97
N CYS A 214 7.43 -5.04 8.00
CA CYS A 214 7.87 -6.38 8.37
C CYS A 214 7.42 -7.39 7.31
N GLN A 215 8.36 -8.10 6.69
CA GLN A 215 8.07 -9.17 5.72
C GLN A 215 8.20 -10.54 6.41
N VAL A 216 7.13 -11.31 6.40
CA VAL A 216 7.07 -12.66 6.93
C VAL A 216 6.69 -13.62 5.81
N LEU A 217 7.59 -14.54 5.47
CA LEU A 217 7.40 -15.51 4.38
C LEU A 217 7.40 -16.94 4.93
N ASP A 218 6.35 -17.69 4.64
CA ASP A 218 6.18 -19.11 5.00
C ASP A 218 6.61 -19.49 6.44
N PRO A 219 6.14 -18.78 7.47
CA PRO A 219 6.42 -19.11 8.86
C PRO A 219 5.92 -20.51 9.22
N THR A 220 6.68 -21.20 10.07
CA THR A 220 6.35 -22.56 10.55
C THR A 220 5.79 -22.59 11.97
N THR A 221 5.66 -21.42 12.60
CA THR A 221 5.20 -21.23 13.99
C THR A 221 4.14 -20.14 14.05
N ASP A 222 3.51 -19.96 15.22
CA ASP A 222 2.65 -18.81 15.53
C ASP A 222 3.40 -17.52 15.20
N VAL A 223 2.78 -16.64 14.41
CA VAL A 223 3.36 -15.34 14.04
C VAL A 223 2.61 -14.24 14.75
N ARG A 224 3.36 -13.39 15.44
CA ARG A 224 2.85 -12.13 16.01
C ARG A 224 3.64 -11.00 15.40
N CYS A 225 2.98 -10.26 14.52
CA CYS A 225 3.59 -9.08 13.91
C CYS A 225 4.01 -8.08 15.01
N PRO A 226 5.17 -7.42 14.84
CA PRO A 226 5.66 -6.47 15.83
C PRO A 226 4.80 -5.22 15.84
N SER A 227 4.65 -4.61 17.03
CA SER A 227 4.00 -3.31 17.17
C SER A 227 4.84 -2.20 16.54
N GLY A 228 4.18 -1.16 16.03
CA GLY A 228 4.79 0.09 15.57
C GLY A 228 5.19 0.08 14.10
N MET A 229 4.91 -1.00 13.37
CA MET A 229 5.20 -1.09 11.95
C MET A 229 4.17 -1.90 11.16
N PRO A 230 3.96 -1.61 9.86
CA PRO A 230 3.16 -2.44 8.99
C PRO A 230 3.71 -3.86 8.87
N CYS A 231 2.83 -4.84 8.64
CA CYS A 231 3.21 -6.25 8.51
C CYS A 231 2.64 -6.86 7.23
N ARG A 232 3.47 -7.63 6.52
CA ARG A 232 3.06 -8.41 5.35
C ARG A 232 3.45 -9.86 5.54
N ILE A 233 2.45 -10.73 5.57
CA ILE A 233 2.60 -12.18 5.70
C ILE A 233 2.24 -12.83 4.37
N ARG A 234 3.13 -13.65 3.82
CA ARG A 234 2.89 -14.40 2.58
C ARG A 234 3.13 -15.89 2.83
N CYS A 235 2.14 -16.70 2.46
CA CYS A 235 2.11 -18.15 2.64
C CYS A 235 1.92 -18.80 1.27
N GLU A 236 3.00 -19.22 0.63
CA GLU A 236 3.03 -19.62 -0.79
C GLU A 236 2.89 -21.13 -1.00
N GLY A 237 3.38 -21.93 -0.05
CA GLY A 237 3.37 -23.40 -0.16
C GLY A 237 2.08 -24.07 0.31
N ASP A 238 1.89 -25.32 -0.12
CA ASP A 238 0.85 -26.22 0.40
C ASP A 238 1.01 -26.37 1.93
N GLY A 239 -0.03 -26.03 2.68
CA GLY A 239 0.00 -26.06 4.15
C GLY A 239 0.96 -25.03 4.78
N ALA A 240 1.42 -24.03 4.02
CA ALA A 240 2.23 -22.94 4.57
C ALA A 240 1.46 -22.18 5.66
N CYS A 241 2.20 -21.67 6.65
CA CYS A 241 1.60 -21.02 7.81
C CYS A 241 0.64 -21.97 8.56
N PRO A 242 1.14 -23.09 9.10
CA PRO A 242 0.30 -24.12 9.74
C PRO A 242 -0.28 -23.68 11.09
N GLU A 243 0.22 -22.56 11.64
CA GLU A 243 -0.18 -21.99 12.93
C GLU A 243 -0.95 -20.68 12.75
N ARG A 244 -1.40 -20.08 13.85
CA ARG A 244 -2.20 -18.84 13.84
C ARG A 244 -1.33 -17.63 13.46
N LEU A 245 -1.96 -16.69 12.76
CA LEU A 245 -1.35 -15.43 12.35
C LEU A 245 -2.01 -14.28 13.11
N HIS A 246 -1.22 -13.49 13.84
CA HIS A 246 -1.66 -12.32 14.58
C HIS A 246 -1.07 -11.06 13.97
N CYS A 247 -1.95 -10.21 13.44
CA CYS A 247 -1.63 -8.86 13.01
C CYS A 247 -1.34 -7.94 14.21
N PRO A 248 -0.71 -6.79 13.96
CA PRO A 248 -0.39 -5.84 15.03
C PRO A 248 -1.64 -5.16 15.61
N GLU A 249 -1.72 -5.08 16.93
CA GLU A 249 -2.87 -4.53 17.68
C GLU A 249 -2.82 -2.98 17.87
N ASP A 250 -1.77 -2.31 17.35
CA ASP A 250 -1.49 -0.90 17.59
C ASP A 250 -1.89 0.02 16.41
N GLY A 251 -2.89 -0.40 15.62
CA GLY A 251 -3.41 0.39 14.51
C GLY A 251 -2.47 0.43 13.30
N GLN A 252 -1.58 -0.55 13.15
CA GLN A 252 -0.73 -0.66 11.96
C GLN A 252 -1.41 -1.48 10.84
N PRO A 253 -1.05 -1.25 9.56
CA PRO A 253 -1.57 -2.03 8.44
C PRO A 253 -1.06 -3.47 8.47
N CYS A 254 -1.92 -4.42 8.11
CA CYS A 254 -1.58 -5.83 8.00
C CYS A 254 -2.08 -6.42 6.68
N THR A 255 -1.21 -7.10 5.93
CA THR A 255 -1.60 -7.83 4.72
C THR A 255 -1.22 -9.30 4.87
N VAL A 256 -2.18 -10.20 4.67
CA VAL A 256 -2.01 -11.65 4.73
C VAL A 256 -2.39 -12.26 3.39
N THR A 257 -1.47 -12.96 2.74
CA THR A 257 -1.69 -13.59 1.43
C THR A 257 -1.42 -15.09 1.52
N CYS A 258 -2.46 -15.89 1.30
CA CYS A 258 -2.46 -17.35 1.43
C CYS A 258 -2.72 -17.98 0.05
N VAL A 259 -1.66 -18.44 -0.61
CA VAL A 259 -1.70 -18.90 -2.01
C VAL A 259 -1.80 -20.41 -2.13
N GLY A 260 -1.08 -21.14 -1.28
CA GLY A 260 -1.06 -22.60 -1.33
C GLY A 260 -2.37 -23.23 -0.84
N PRO A 261 -2.78 -24.41 -1.35
CA PRO A 261 -3.79 -25.25 -0.73
C PRO A 261 -3.55 -25.44 0.78
N ASN A 262 -4.60 -25.32 1.60
CA ASN A 262 -4.52 -25.37 3.07
C ASN A 262 -3.53 -24.37 3.70
N SER A 263 -3.06 -23.36 2.97
CA SER A 263 -2.26 -22.30 3.58
C SER A 263 -3.12 -21.49 4.55
N CYS A 264 -2.50 -21.05 5.65
CA CYS A 264 -3.23 -20.33 6.71
C CYS A 264 -4.45 -21.12 7.22
N ALA A 265 -4.37 -22.46 7.32
CA ALA A 265 -5.52 -23.29 7.72
C ALA A 265 -6.02 -23.01 9.15
N ARG A 266 -5.24 -22.29 9.96
CA ARG A 266 -5.64 -21.80 11.29
C ARG A 266 -6.28 -20.43 11.18
N ALA A 267 -6.57 -19.82 12.33
CA ALA A 267 -7.20 -18.51 12.36
C ALA A 267 -6.21 -17.40 11.94
N THR A 268 -6.72 -16.39 11.24
CA THR A 268 -6.04 -15.11 11.03
C THR A 268 -6.73 -14.08 11.91
N ASP A 269 -5.95 -13.43 12.78
CA ASP A 269 -6.43 -12.51 13.81
C ASP A 269 -5.95 -11.10 13.49
N CYS A 270 -6.87 -10.26 13.05
CA CYS A 270 -6.65 -8.87 12.64
C CYS A 270 -6.99 -7.85 13.74
N GLU A 271 -7.07 -8.28 15.00
CA GLU A 271 -7.59 -7.45 16.08
C GLU A 271 -6.79 -6.14 16.24
N GLY A 272 -7.47 -4.98 16.15
CA GLY A 272 -6.86 -3.66 16.38
C GLY A 272 -6.00 -3.10 15.24
N ALA A 273 -5.92 -3.75 14.08
CA ALA A 273 -5.20 -3.23 12.91
C ALA A 273 -5.91 -2.01 12.29
N SER A 274 -5.18 -1.05 11.70
CA SER A 274 -5.84 0.05 10.96
C SER A 274 -6.47 -0.45 9.67
N THR A 275 -5.73 -1.27 8.92
CA THR A 275 -6.25 -1.99 7.76
C THR A 275 -5.82 -3.44 7.86
N CYS A 276 -6.73 -4.39 7.63
CA CYS A 276 -6.40 -5.79 7.49
C CYS A 276 -6.87 -6.34 6.14
N ASP A 277 -5.93 -6.69 5.27
CA ASP A 277 -6.22 -7.27 3.97
C ASP A 277 -5.84 -8.75 3.99
N VAL A 278 -6.84 -9.64 3.95
CA VAL A 278 -6.67 -11.09 3.94
C VAL A 278 -7.07 -11.62 2.57
N THR A 279 -6.13 -12.22 1.84
CA THR A 279 -6.35 -12.77 0.50
C THR A 279 -6.03 -14.26 0.47
N CYS A 280 -7.02 -15.07 0.10
CA CYS A 280 -7.00 -16.53 0.17
C CYS A 280 -7.31 -17.10 -1.22
N THR A 281 -6.27 -17.48 -1.97
CA THR A 281 -6.41 -17.97 -3.36
C THR A 281 -6.25 -19.49 -3.47
N GLY A 282 -5.64 -20.14 -2.47
CA GLY A 282 -5.50 -21.60 -2.43
C GLY A 282 -6.79 -22.32 -2.05
N ALA A 283 -6.93 -23.59 -2.47
CA ALA A 283 -8.04 -24.45 -2.02
C ALA A 283 -7.99 -24.66 -0.50
N ASP A 284 -9.12 -24.51 0.20
CA ASP A 284 -9.19 -24.60 1.67
C ASP A 284 -8.20 -23.65 2.40
N SER A 285 -7.69 -22.62 1.71
CA SER A 285 -6.85 -21.61 2.35
C SER A 285 -7.70 -20.79 3.32
N CYS A 286 -7.11 -20.34 4.43
CA CYS A 286 -7.83 -19.59 5.46
C CYS A 286 -9.06 -20.33 6.02
N ALA A 287 -9.06 -21.67 6.03
CA ALA A 287 -10.18 -22.48 6.52
C ALA A 287 -10.49 -22.28 8.03
N GLY A 288 -9.59 -21.64 8.77
CA GLY A 288 -9.83 -21.17 10.12
C GLY A 288 -10.81 -19.98 10.18
N SER A 289 -10.95 -19.39 11.37
CA SER A 289 -11.73 -18.16 11.52
C SER A 289 -10.88 -16.95 11.13
N ASN A 290 -11.42 -16.07 10.28
CA ASN A 290 -10.79 -14.78 9.96
C ASN A 290 -11.47 -13.72 10.84
N ASN A 291 -10.75 -13.21 11.84
CA ASN A 291 -11.28 -12.32 12.87
C ASN A 291 -10.82 -10.88 12.63
N CYS A 292 -11.74 -10.00 12.26
CA CYS A 292 -11.49 -8.57 12.04
C CYS A 292 -12.08 -7.67 13.14
N LYS A 293 -11.96 -8.10 14.40
CA LYS A 293 -12.45 -7.34 15.54
C LYS A 293 -11.68 -6.03 15.72
N ASP A 294 -12.39 -4.93 15.94
CA ASP A 294 -11.82 -3.62 16.28
C ASP A 294 -10.85 -3.02 15.23
N ALA A 295 -10.78 -3.60 14.01
CA ALA A 295 -10.03 -3.02 12.90
C ALA A 295 -10.78 -1.81 12.32
N ALA A 296 -10.05 -0.79 11.83
CA ALA A 296 -10.72 0.35 11.19
C ALA A 296 -11.25 -0.05 9.81
N SER A 297 -10.48 -0.79 9.03
CA SER A 297 -10.92 -1.42 7.78
C SER A 297 -10.46 -2.88 7.69
N CYS A 298 -11.30 -3.76 7.16
CA CYS A 298 -10.94 -5.15 6.89
C CYS A 298 -11.50 -5.63 5.55
N ASN A 299 -10.61 -6.15 4.70
CA ASN A 299 -10.96 -6.73 3.40
C ASN A 299 -10.57 -8.21 3.39
N ILE A 300 -11.55 -9.09 3.24
CA ILE A 300 -11.36 -10.53 3.15
C ILE A 300 -11.73 -10.97 1.74
N THR A 301 -10.76 -11.50 1.00
CA THR A 301 -10.94 -11.98 -0.38
C THR A 301 -10.67 -13.48 -0.44
N CYS A 302 -11.68 -14.25 -0.83
CA CYS A 302 -11.67 -15.70 -0.85
C CYS A 302 -11.94 -16.19 -2.29
N ASP A 303 -10.85 -16.37 -3.05
CA ASP A 303 -10.89 -16.72 -4.48
C ASP A 303 -10.71 -18.22 -4.73
N GLY A 304 -10.05 -18.92 -3.81
CA GLY A 304 -9.87 -20.37 -3.90
C GLY A 304 -11.16 -21.15 -3.63
N PRO A 305 -11.30 -22.37 -4.16
CA PRO A 305 -12.42 -23.24 -3.82
C PRO A 305 -12.37 -23.59 -2.32
N ALA A 306 -13.50 -23.45 -1.63
CA ALA A 306 -13.58 -23.58 -0.17
C ALA A 306 -12.59 -22.69 0.62
N ALA A 307 -11.99 -21.67 -0.02
CA ALA A 307 -11.16 -20.69 0.68
C ALA A 307 -12.03 -19.92 1.67
N CYS A 308 -11.60 -19.79 2.92
CA CYS A 308 -12.40 -19.23 4.00
C CYS A 308 -13.62 -20.09 4.41
N ALA A 309 -13.56 -21.42 4.25
CA ALA A 309 -14.63 -22.33 4.65
C ALA A 309 -15.03 -22.22 6.15
N GLY A 310 -14.13 -21.67 6.98
CA GLY A 310 -14.42 -21.26 8.33
C GLY A 310 -15.35 -20.06 8.41
N LYS A 311 -15.30 -19.32 9.51
CA LYS A 311 -16.12 -18.12 9.72
C LYS A 311 -15.34 -16.87 9.36
N ALA A 312 -15.92 -16.01 8.52
CA ALA A 312 -15.48 -14.63 8.36
C ALA A 312 -16.19 -13.74 9.39
N GLN A 313 -15.47 -13.30 10.42
CA GLN A 313 -15.99 -12.44 11.47
C GLN A 313 -15.61 -10.99 11.16
N CYS A 314 -16.52 -10.30 10.48
CA CYS A 314 -16.39 -8.91 10.04
C CYS A 314 -16.91 -7.96 11.13
N ARG A 315 -16.03 -7.50 12.02
CA ARG A 315 -16.37 -6.55 13.10
C ARG A 315 -15.56 -5.25 13.05
N ALA A 316 -15.09 -4.91 11.84
CA ALA A 316 -14.39 -3.66 11.56
C ALA A 316 -15.39 -2.52 11.33
N SER A 317 -14.90 -1.27 11.38
CA SER A 317 -15.73 -0.10 11.06
C SER A 317 -16.13 -0.04 9.59
N ASP A 318 -15.26 -0.50 8.70
CA ASP A 318 -15.57 -0.79 7.29
C ASP A 318 -15.07 -2.19 6.94
N CYS A 319 -15.97 -3.06 6.49
CA CYS A 319 -15.66 -4.47 6.30
C CYS A 319 -16.18 -4.95 4.95
N THR A 320 -15.30 -5.51 4.12
CA THR A 320 -15.65 -6.09 2.83
C THR A 320 -15.26 -7.57 2.79
N VAL A 321 -16.19 -8.43 2.40
CA VAL A 321 -15.96 -9.87 2.18
C VAL A 321 -16.31 -10.21 0.73
N LEU A 322 -15.34 -10.71 -0.03
CA LEU A 322 -15.52 -11.14 -1.42
C LEU A 322 -15.30 -12.65 -1.52
N CYS A 323 -16.36 -13.39 -1.83
CA CYS A 323 -16.39 -14.84 -1.92
C CYS A 323 -16.60 -15.26 -3.38
N SER A 324 -15.51 -15.35 -4.13
CA SER A 324 -15.52 -15.61 -5.58
C SER A 324 -15.28 -17.09 -5.92
N GLY A 325 -14.57 -17.84 -5.06
CA GLY A 325 -14.36 -19.27 -5.21
C GLY A 325 -15.61 -20.10 -4.93
N GLU A 326 -15.74 -21.27 -5.56
CA GLU A 326 -16.82 -22.23 -5.27
C GLU A 326 -16.77 -22.65 -3.80
N GLY A 327 -17.88 -22.46 -3.08
CA GLY A 327 -17.97 -22.82 -1.67
C GLY A 327 -17.00 -22.08 -0.74
N SER A 328 -16.40 -20.96 -1.18
CA SER A 328 -15.37 -20.21 -0.42
C SER A 328 -15.82 -19.90 1.02
N CYS A 329 -16.80 -19.02 1.20
CA CYS A 329 -17.31 -18.63 2.52
C CYS A 329 -18.50 -19.50 2.96
N VAL A 330 -18.36 -20.83 2.89
CA VAL A 330 -19.46 -21.75 3.27
C VAL A 330 -19.86 -21.61 4.74
N GLY A 331 -18.94 -21.20 5.63
CA GLY A 331 -19.28 -20.83 7.00
C GLY A 331 -20.09 -19.55 7.09
N ALA A 332 -20.75 -19.32 8.23
CA ALA A 332 -21.54 -18.11 8.42
C ALA A 332 -20.65 -16.86 8.42
N ASN A 333 -21.02 -15.87 7.61
CA ASN A 333 -20.41 -14.55 7.64
C ASN A 333 -21.09 -13.72 8.74
N GLU A 334 -20.32 -13.26 9.72
CA GLU A 334 -20.83 -12.49 10.86
C GLU A 334 -20.36 -11.04 10.73
N CYS A 335 -21.24 -10.16 10.26
CA CYS A 335 -21.05 -8.71 10.26
C CYS A 335 -21.58 -8.12 11.58
N GLY A 336 -20.78 -7.40 12.37
CA GLY A 336 -21.22 -6.95 13.70
C GLY A 336 -20.57 -5.68 14.27
N LEU A 337 -21.40 -4.97 15.03
CA LEU A 337 -21.21 -3.73 15.81
C LEU A 337 -20.71 -2.49 15.03
N GLY A 338 -21.67 -1.77 14.46
CA GLY A 338 -21.58 -0.32 14.23
C GLY A 338 -20.76 0.14 13.03
N GLY A 339 -20.27 -0.80 12.21
CA GLY A 339 -19.58 -0.53 10.95
C GLY A 339 -20.40 -0.86 9.70
N ARG A 340 -19.88 -0.45 8.54
CA ARG A 340 -20.37 -0.84 7.22
C ARG A 340 -19.87 -2.25 6.88
N CYS A 341 -20.77 -3.13 6.45
CA CYS A 341 -20.42 -4.46 5.95
C CYS A 341 -20.87 -4.64 4.50
N ALA A 342 -19.97 -5.06 3.62
CA ALA A 342 -20.28 -5.41 2.24
C ALA A 342 -19.84 -6.85 1.98
N VAL A 343 -20.79 -7.74 1.66
CA VAL A 343 -20.52 -9.15 1.36
C VAL A 343 -20.95 -9.45 -0.07
N THR A 344 -20.01 -9.92 -0.90
CA THR A 344 -20.26 -10.29 -2.29
C THR A 344 -19.98 -11.77 -2.50
N CYS A 345 -21.02 -12.54 -2.79
CA CYS A 345 -21.01 -13.97 -2.98
C CYS A 345 -21.19 -14.30 -4.47
N SER A 346 -20.10 -14.23 -5.25
CA SER A 346 -20.12 -14.47 -6.71
C SER A 346 -19.86 -15.92 -7.09
N GLY A 347 -19.14 -16.69 -6.26
CA GLY A 347 -18.94 -18.12 -6.46
C GLY A 347 -20.19 -18.98 -6.21
N ASP A 348 -20.27 -20.15 -6.84
CA ASP A 348 -21.34 -21.10 -6.57
C ASP A 348 -21.27 -21.61 -5.13
N ARG A 349 -22.41 -21.60 -4.43
CA ARG A 349 -22.51 -21.95 -3.00
C ARG A 349 -21.55 -21.17 -2.09
N SER A 350 -21.02 -20.02 -2.53
CA SER A 350 -19.92 -19.35 -1.83
C SER A 350 -20.29 -18.80 -0.46
N CYS A 351 -21.56 -18.57 -0.13
CA CYS A 351 -22.05 -18.15 1.18
C CYS A 351 -23.20 -19.07 1.67
N ALA A 352 -23.00 -20.39 1.54
CA ALA A 352 -24.08 -21.37 1.73
C ALA A 352 -24.74 -21.32 3.11
N ALA A 353 -24.00 -21.03 4.19
CA ALA A 353 -24.55 -20.87 5.54
C ALA A 353 -25.17 -19.49 5.80
N GLY A 354 -25.08 -18.56 4.83
CA GLY A 354 -25.69 -17.25 4.87
C GLY A 354 -24.81 -16.17 5.51
N THR A 355 -25.36 -14.96 5.53
CA THR A 355 -24.71 -13.76 6.07
C THR A 355 -25.58 -13.15 7.14
N THR A 356 -25.00 -12.81 8.29
CA THR A 356 -25.71 -12.28 9.46
C THR A 356 -25.21 -10.86 9.74
N CYS A 357 -26.09 -9.86 9.63
CA CYS A 357 -25.79 -8.43 9.76
C CYS A 357 -26.65 -7.67 10.81
N PRO A 358 -27.17 -8.26 11.90
CA PRO A 358 -28.19 -7.59 12.72
C PRO A 358 -27.72 -6.30 13.40
N ASP A 359 -26.41 -6.19 13.67
CA ASP A 359 -25.82 -5.09 14.47
C ASP A 359 -24.92 -4.16 13.63
N ALA A 360 -24.89 -4.31 12.30
CA ALA A 360 -24.15 -3.42 11.40
C ALA A 360 -24.96 -2.13 11.16
N CYS A 361 -24.29 -0.97 11.08
CA CYS A 361 -24.98 0.29 10.74
C CYS A 361 -25.36 0.36 9.26
N ALA A 362 -24.65 -0.37 8.42
CA ALA A 362 -24.96 -0.59 7.02
C ALA A 362 -24.56 -2.00 6.62
N CYS A 363 -25.40 -2.71 5.87
CA CYS A 363 -25.10 -4.03 5.34
C CYS A 363 -25.58 -4.17 3.89
N SER A 364 -24.65 -4.51 3.01
CA SER A 364 -24.89 -4.82 1.60
C SER A 364 -24.50 -6.27 1.34
N VAL A 365 -25.43 -7.10 0.88
CA VAL A 365 -25.16 -8.50 0.52
C VAL A 365 -25.57 -8.75 -0.90
N THR A 366 -24.61 -9.08 -1.76
CA THR A 366 -24.84 -9.37 -3.17
C THR A 366 -24.59 -10.84 -3.46
N CYS A 367 -25.61 -11.55 -3.95
CA CYS A 367 -25.57 -12.97 -4.25
C CYS A 367 -25.60 -13.17 -5.77
N GLY A 368 -24.44 -13.42 -6.39
CA GLY A 368 -24.30 -13.60 -7.85
C GLY A 368 -24.21 -15.05 -8.32
N GLY A 369 -23.61 -15.94 -7.50
CA GLY A 369 -23.41 -17.35 -7.84
C GLY A 369 -24.63 -18.24 -7.63
N ALA A 370 -24.62 -19.45 -8.21
CA ALA A 370 -25.71 -20.40 -8.04
C ALA A 370 -25.79 -20.90 -6.59
N MET A 371 -26.96 -20.73 -5.95
CA MET A 371 -27.16 -21.03 -4.53
C MET A 371 -26.14 -20.34 -3.62
N SER A 372 -25.58 -19.20 -4.04
CA SER A 372 -24.50 -18.55 -3.29
C SER A 372 -24.95 -18.13 -1.90
N CYS A 373 -26.20 -17.68 -1.71
CA CYS A 373 -26.77 -17.36 -0.39
C CYS A 373 -27.82 -18.40 0.03
N GLY A 374 -27.39 -19.63 0.28
CA GLY A 374 -28.26 -20.80 0.45
C GLY A 374 -29.33 -20.68 1.54
N THR A 375 -28.97 -20.13 2.71
CA THR A 375 -29.89 -19.87 3.83
C THR A 375 -30.44 -18.43 3.84
N GLY A 376 -30.05 -17.60 2.87
CA GLY A 376 -30.37 -16.17 2.80
C GLY A 376 -29.42 -15.28 3.62
N ALA A 377 -29.72 -13.99 3.63
CA ALA A 377 -29.07 -13.01 4.49
C ALA A 377 -30.04 -12.56 5.60
N MET A 378 -29.53 -12.37 6.81
CA MET A 378 -30.25 -11.72 7.91
C MET A 378 -29.84 -10.25 7.95
N CYS A 379 -30.67 -9.37 7.40
CA CYS A 379 -30.39 -7.95 7.31
C CYS A 379 -30.92 -7.16 8.52
N PRO A 380 -30.43 -5.92 8.72
CA PRO A 380 -31.09 -4.98 9.61
C PRO A 380 -32.55 -4.76 9.21
N ALA A 381 -33.41 -4.48 10.20
CA ALA A 381 -34.84 -4.32 9.98
C ALA A 381 -35.13 -3.23 8.92
N GLY A 382 -35.81 -3.61 7.83
CA GLY A 382 -36.15 -2.72 6.73
C GLY A 382 -35.16 -2.72 5.55
N CYS A 383 -34.10 -3.53 5.62
CA CYS A 383 -33.06 -3.65 4.59
C CYS A 383 -33.12 -4.95 3.78
N ASP A 384 -34.08 -5.84 4.07
CA ASP A 384 -34.25 -7.11 3.37
C ASP A 384 -34.87 -6.90 1.97
N ASP A 385 -34.22 -7.38 0.91
CA ASP A 385 -34.79 -7.46 -0.45
C ASP A 385 -34.49 -8.82 -1.09
N GLY A 386 -35.41 -9.77 -0.90
CA GLY A 386 -35.30 -11.12 -1.45
C GLY A 386 -34.21 -11.95 -0.79
N ALA A 387 -33.12 -12.22 -1.52
CA ALA A 387 -32.03 -13.11 -1.08
C ALA A 387 -30.83 -12.39 -0.44
N GLY A 388 -30.85 -11.05 -0.38
CA GLY A 388 -29.75 -10.24 0.13
C GLY A 388 -30.23 -8.96 0.84
N CYS A 389 -29.25 -8.20 1.32
CA CYS A 389 -29.45 -6.87 1.91
C CYS A 389 -29.13 -5.84 0.83
N THR A 390 -30.09 -5.01 0.43
CA THR A 390 -29.88 -4.01 -0.62
C THR A 390 -29.90 -2.59 -0.05
N SER A 391 -29.35 -1.65 -0.81
CA SER A 391 -29.26 -0.22 -0.51
C SER A 391 -30.61 0.54 -0.56
N ALA A 392 -31.74 -0.17 -0.54
CA ALA A 392 -33.03 0.49 -0.37
C ALA A 392 -33.05 1.20 1.00
N MET A 393 -33.54 2.46 1.05
CA MET A 393 -33.70 3.22 2.29
C MET A 393 -32.42 3.36 3.16
N SER A 394 -31.28 3.75 2.56
CA SER A 394 -30.03 4.11 3.28
C SER A 394 -29.34 2.98 4.05
N CYS A 395 -29.68 1.72 3.76
CA CYS A 395 -29.09 0.53 4.40
C CYS A 395 -27.62 0.25 4.05
N ASP A 396 -27.05 1.00 3.10
CA ASP A 396 -25.64 0.95 2.68
C ASP A 396 -24.79 2.10 3.26
N THR A 397 -25.42 2.99 4.02
CA THR A 397 -24.79 4.17 4.64
C THR A 397 -25.01 4.17 6.14
N CYS A 398 -23.93 4.32 6.90
CA CYS A 398 -24.03 4.54 8.35
C CYS A 398 -24.44 6.00 8.64
N PRO A 399 -25.27 6.24 9.67
CA PRO A 399 -25.77 7.57 10.01
C PRO A 399 -24.72 8.53 10.57
#